data_AF-A0A953NTQ1-F1
#
_entry.id   AF-A0A953NTQ1-F1
#
_cell.length_a   1.000
_cell.length_b   1.000
_cell.length_c   1.000
_cell.angle_alpha   90.00
_cell.angle_beta   90.00
_cell.angle_gamma   90.00
#
_symmetry.space_group_name_H-M   'P 1'
#
loop_
_entity.id
_entity.type
_entity.pdbx_description
1 polymer ?
#
loop_
_entity_poly.entity_id
_entity_poly.type
_entity_poly.pdbx_seq_one_letter_code
_entity_poly.pdbx_strand_id
1 'polypeptide(L)'
;MNCEQFREILPHVIDEEDAGGNAEVETHAESCPSCGEMVRDLRHIAEQAPLLLPMHDPGPRVWSNIQQSLISEGLIRGDRTPRPASVTVIPQRPEAWTTVGSIMASAAVLILAAVLFYYRPRPAVTLSASVTPTADEQLISQVSRKDPQVGKAYEESLKQVNSYIADAEKAVKNDGNDSVANEQLMDAYQQKAMLYEMATARSQE
;
A
#
# COMPACT_ATOMS: atom_id res chain seq x y z
N MET A 1 15.54 35.33 21.75
CA MET A 1 14.14 35.38 21.26
C MET A 1 13.15 35.61 22.40
N ASN A 2 11.92 36.02 22.06
CA ASN A 2 10.79 36.11 23.00
C ASN A 2 9.89 34.85 22.94
N CYS A 3 8.92 34.74 23.86
CA CYS A 3 8.06 33.55 23.99
C CYS A 3 7.07 33.36 22.82
N GLU A 4 6.73 34.42 22.08
CA GLU A 4 5.85 34.32 20.91
C GLU A 4 6.62 33.75 19.72
N GLN A 5 7.79 34.34 19.44
CA GLN A 5 8.72 33.86 18.41
C GLN A 5 9.13 32.41 18.66
N PHE A 6 9.38 32.04 19.92
CA PHE A 6 9.72 30.67 20.30
C PHE A 6 8.58 29.68 19.95
N ARG A 7 7.32 30.02 20.27
CA ARG A 7 6.17 29.13 20.00
C ARG A 7 5.86 28.99 18.52
N GLU A 8 6.15 30.01 17.72
CA GLU A 8 5.96 29.96 16.25
C GLU A 8 6.95 29.00 15.59
N ILE A 9 8.21 28.99 16.04
CA ILE A 9 9.27 28.15 15.45
C ILE A 9 9.36 26.74 16.07
N LEU A 10 8.69 26.51 17.20
CA LEU A 10 8.78 25.27 17.97
C LEU A 10 8.43 23.98 17.19
N PRO A 11 7.40 23.94 16.31
CA PRO A 11 7.12 22.74 15.52
C PRO A 11 8.31 22.31 14.67
N HIS A 12 8.99 23.28 14.04
CA HIS A 12 10.16 23.01 13.19
C HIS A 12 11.37 22.50 13.98
N VAL A 13 11.50 22.89 15.25
CA VAL A 13 12.63 22.47 16.10
C VAL A 13 12.45 21.04 16.63
N ILE A 14 11.21 20.58 16.78
CA ILE A 14 10.92 19.24 17.33
C ILE A 14 10.98 18.16 16.23
N ASP A 15 10.68 18.53 14.98
CA ASP A 15 10.65 17.60 13.84
C ASP A 15 12.05 17.32 13.24
N GLU A 16 13.01 18.23 13.42
CA GLU A 16 14.40 18.01 12.97
C GLU A 16 15.19 17.23 14.03
N GLU A 17 15.51 15.96 13.73
CA GLU A 17 16.32 15.07 14.57
C GLU A 17 17.72 15.66 14.90
N ASP A 18 18.16 16.66 14.14
CA ASP A 18 19.33 17.48 14.41
C ASP A 18 18.95 18.70 15.26
N ALA A 19 18.72 18.46 16.55
CA ALA A 19 18.68 19.47 17.61
C ALA A 19 20.03 20.21 17.81
N GLY A 20 20.87 20.32 16.78
CA GLY A 20 22.10 21.13 16.75
C GLY A 20 21.91 22.52 16.12
N GLY A 21 20.69 22.86 15.67
CA GLY A 21 20.48 23.99 14.75
C GLY A 21 20.26 25.37 15.36
N ASN A 22 19.78 25.50 16.60
CA ASN A 22 19.47 26.84 17.12
C ASN A 22 19.76 27.00 18.62
N ALA A 23 21.02 27.34 18.93
CA ALA A 23 21.47 27.70 20.28
C ALA A 23 20.58 28.77 20.94
N GLU A 24 19.91 29.63 20.15
CA GLU A 24 18.99 30.62 20.67
C GLU A 24 17.69 30.00 21.23
N VAL A 25 17.19 28.91 20.64
CA VAL A 25 16.00 28.17 21.09
C VAL A 25 16.31 27.45 22.39
N GLU A 26 17.45 26.77 22.45
CA GLU A 26 17.90 26.06 23.65
C GLU A 26 18.12 27.04 24.81
N THR A 27 18.82 28.15 24.56
CA THR A 27 19.02 29.21 25.56
C THR A 27 17.70 29.79 26.09
N HIS A 28 16.68 29.94 25.23
CA HIS A 28 15.37 30.42 25.66
C HIS A 28 14.61 29.38 26.49
N ALA A 29 14.64 28.12 26.07
CA ALA A 29 13.99 27.02 26.79
C ALA A 29 14.59 26.82 28.20
N GLU A 30 15.91 27.02 28.34
CA GLU A 30 16.59 26.97 29.64
C GLU A 30 16.29 28.18 30.54
N SER A 31 16.18 29.37 29.94
CA SER A 31 15.97 30.61 30.70
C SER A 31 14.50 30.93 31.01
N CYS A 32 13.53 30.35 30.28
CA CYS A 32 12.11 30.59 30.46
C CYS A 32 11.37 29.33 30.97
N PRO A 33 10.88 29.33 32.23
CA PRO A 33 10.23 28.15 32.82
C PRO A 33 9.01 27.66 32.04
N SER A 34 8.18 28.57 31.53
CA SER A 34 6.96 28.20 30.80
C SER A 34 7.25 27.54 29.45
N CYS A 35 8.22 28.06 28.71
CA CYS A 35 8.65 27.47 27.44
C CYS A 35 9.40 26.14 27.66
N GLY A 36 10.24 26.07 28.70
CA GLY A 36 10.96 24.85 29.07
C GLY A 36 10.03 23.70 29.48
N GLU A 37 8.96 23.99 30.22
CA GLU A 37 7.93 23.00 30.56
C GLU A 37 7.22 22.47 29.32
N MET A 38 6.80 23.36 28.40
CA MET A 38 6.15 22.97 27.15
C MET A 38 7.04 22.06 26.28
N VAL A 39 8.33 22.38 26.14
CA VAL A 39 9.27 21.53 25.41
C VAL A 39 9.41 20.16 26.06
N ARG A 40 9.50 20.11 27.39
CA ARG A 40 9.61 18.86 28.13
C ARG A 40 8.37 17.98 27.93
N ASP A 41 7.18 18.57 27.94
CA ASP A 41 5.93 17.84 27.72
C ASP A 41 5.85 17.28 26.30
N LEU A 42 6.28 18.05 25.29
CA LEU A 42 6.29 17.59 23.90
C LEU A 42 7.31 16.49 23.65
N ARG A 43 8.52 16.60 24.24
CA ARG A 43 9.51 15.51 24.23
C ARG A 43 8.95 14.26 24.89
N HIS A 44 8.26 14.42 26.02
CA HIS A 44 7.62 13.30 26.71
C HIS A 44 6.54 12.62 25.83
N ILE A 45 5.71 13.40 25.14
CA ILE A 45 4.72 12.85 24.19
C ILE A 45 5.41 12.08 23.06
N ALA A 46 6.46 12.64 22.46
CA ALA A 46 7.22 11.99 21.39
C ALA A 46 7.86 10.67 21.85
N GLU A 47 8.34 10.59 23.09
CA GLU A 47 8.88 9.37 23.69
C GLU A 47 7.81 8.31 23.98
N GLN A 48 6.61 8.72 24.42
CA GLN A 48 5.53 7.80 24.79
C GLN A 48 4.70 7.34 23.59
N ALA A 49 4.55 8.17 22.55
CA ALA A 49 3.69 7.87 21.41
C ALA A 49 4.02 6.55 20.69
N PRO A 50 5.30 6.17 20.46
CA PRO A 50 5.65 4.88 19.87
C PRO A 50 5.17 3.67 20.68
N LEU A 51 5.06 3.81 22.01
CA LEU A 51 4.60 2.73 22.89
C LEU A 51 3.08 2.51 22.78
N LEU A 52 2.33 3.49 22.29
CA LEU A 52 0.88 3.45 22.14
C LEU A 52 0.44 2.90 20.79
N LEU A 53 1.36 2.81 19.82
CA LEU A 53 1.09 2.28 18.49
C LEU A 53 1.55 0.81 18.43
N PRO A 54 0.77 -0.09 17.83
CA PRO A 54 1.31 -1.34 17.33
C PRO A 54 2.30 -0.97 16.22
N MET A 55 3.59 -0.84 16.56
CA MET A 55 4.62 -0.57 15.55
C MET A 55 4.76 -1.79 14.66
N HIS A 56 4.06 -1.79 13.53
CA HIS A 56 4.37 -2.69 12.44
C HIS A 56 5.41 -1.99 11.58
N ASP A 57 6.66 -2.46 11.67
CA ASP A 57 7.67 -2.07 10.69
C ASP A 57 7.14 -2.47 9.29
N PRO A 58 7.03 -1.53 8.33
CA PRO A 58 6.55 -1.87 7.01
C PRO A 58 7.42 -2.98 6.41
N GLY A 59 6.77 -3.96 5.77
CA GLY A 59 7.47 -5.14 5.28
C GLY A 59 8.57 -4.78 4.25
N PRO A 60 9.57 -5.67 4.02
CA PRO A 60 10.74 -5.39 3.18
C PRO A 60 10.45 -4.85 1.77
N ARG A 61 9.28 -5.19 1.20
CA ARG A 61 8.85 -4.69 -0.12
C ARG A 61 8.54 -3.20 -0.13
N VAL A 62 7.95 -2.68 0.94
CA VAL A 62 7.65 -1.26 1.08
C VAL A 62 8.95 -0.47 1.09
N TRP A 63 9.93 -0.94 1.87
CA TRP A 63 11.26 -0.33 1.91
C TRP A 63 11.99 -0.38 0.57
N SER A 64 11.94 -1.51 -0.16
CA SER A 64 12.55 -1.58 -1.50
C SER A 64 11.89 -0.61 -2.48
N ASN A 65 10.56 -0.44 -2.41
CA ASN A 65 9.83 0.48 -3.27
C ASN A 65 10.19 1.94 -2.95
N ILE A 66 10.25 2.31 -1.66
CA ILE A 66 10.70 3.63 -1.21
C ILE A 66 12.12 3.90 -1.73
N GLN A 67 13.04 2.96 -1.54
CA GLN A 67 14.41 3.07 -2.02
C GLN A 67 14.47 3.27 -3.54
N GLN A 68 13.68 2.52 -4.32
CA GLN A 68 13.63 2.68 -5.77
C GLN A 68 13.05 4.04 -6.19
N SER A 69 12.01 4.53 -5.51
CA SER A 69 11.43 5.86 -5.79
C SER A 69 12.48 6.94 -5.58
N LEU A 70 13.18 6.92 -4.45
CA LEU A 70 14.20 7.90 -4.10
C LEU A 70 15.41 7.87 -5.04
N ILE A 71 15.77 6.70 -5.59
CA ILE A 71 16.79 6.57 -6.64
C ILE A 71 16.28 7.17 -7.95
N SER A 72 15.02 6.93 -8.31
CA SER A 72 14.42 7.44 -9.55
C SER A 72 14.28 8.98 -9.56
N GLU A 73 14.00 9.55 -8.38
CA GLU A 73 13.93 10.99 -8.13
C GLU A 73 15.32 11.64 -8.00
N GLY A 74 16.38 10.83 -7.93
CA GLY A 74 17.75 11.29 -7.81
C GLY A 74 18.11 11.85 -6.43
N LEU A 75 17.24 11.63 -5.42
CA LEU A 75 17.45 12.06 -4.04
C LEU A 75 18.51 11.21 -3.34
N ILE A 76 18.67 9.95 -3.76
CA ILE A 76 19.68 9.04 -3.22
C ILE A 76 20.46 8.40 -4.36
N ARG A 77 21.78 8.32 -4.19
CA ARG A 77 22.66 7.64 -5.12
C ARG A 77 22.54 6.13 -4.87
N GLY A 78 21.84 5.41 -5.75
CA GLY A 78 21.77 3.96 -5.65
C GLY A 78 23.17 3.35 -5.63
N ASP A 79 23.38 2.34 -4.79
CA ASP A 79 24.64 1.62 -4.71
C ASP A 79 24.97 1.05 -6.09
N ARG A 80 25.84 1.75 -6.80
CA ARG A 80 26.49 1.21 -7.99
C ARG A 80 27.45 0.16 -7.48
N THR A 81 26.96 -1.07 -7.28
CA THR A 81 27.84 -2.23 -7.22
C THR A 81 28.74 -2.14 -8.46
N PRO A 82 30.07 -2.06 -8.32
CA PRO A 82 30.96 -2.05 -9.46
C PRO A 82 30.70 -3.33 -10.23
N ARG A 83 30.08 -3.21 -11.41
CA ARG A 83 29.89 -4.33 -12.33
C ARG A 83 31.30 -4.84 -12.65
N PRO A 84 31.70 -6.06 -12.26
CA PRO A 84 32.94 -6.59 -12.79
C PRO A 84 32.74 -6.69 -14.30
N ALA A 85 33.56 -5.97 -15.05
CA ALA A 85 33.64 -6.08 -16.49
C ALA A 85 34.29 -7.44 -16.85
N SER A 86 33.66 -8.55 -16.48
CA SER A 86 33.99 -9.86 -17.05
C SER A 86 33.21 -9.98 -18.35
N VAL A 87 33.75 -9.39 -19.40
CA VAL A 87 33.39 -9.72 -20.78
C VAL A 87 33.89 -11.15 -21.01
N THR A 88 33.09 -12.14 -20.62
CA THR A 88 33.27 -13.49 -21.10
C THR A 88 32.62 -13.54 -22.47
N VAL A 89 33.43 -13.34 -23.50
CA VAL A 89 33.07 -13.65 -24.89
C VAL A 89 32.73 -15.12 -24.93
N ILE A 90 31.44 -15.45 -25.03
CA ILE A 90 30.97 -16.80 -25.30
C ILE A 90 31.24 -17.06 -26.78
N PRO A 91 32.16 -17.97 -27.16
CA PRO A 91 32.31 -18.34 -28.56
C PRO A 91 31.05 -19.05 -29.02
N GLN A 92 30.43 -18.48 -30.05
CA GLN A 92 29.23 -19.00 -30.70
C GLN A 92 29.59 -20.33 -31.37
N ARG A 93 29.20 -21.44 -30.75
CA ARG A 93 29.18 -22.75 -31.40
C ARG A 93 28.03 -22.74 -32.42
N PRO A 94 28.27 -23.06 -33.70
CA PRO A 94 27.19 -23.22 -34.66
C PRO A 94 26.38 -24.47 -34.30
N GLU A 95 25.09 -24.27 -34.03
CA GLU A 95 24.09 -25.31 -33.86
C GLU A 95 23.99 -26.14 -35.14
N ALA A 96 24.37 -27.41 -35.07
CA ALA A 96 23.93 -28.41 -36.03
C ALA A 96 22.51 -28.84 -35.64
N TRP A 97 21.50 -28.28 -36.31
CA TRP A 97 20.12 -28.76 -36.24
C TRP A 97 20.07 -30.21 -36.70
N THR A 98 19.92 -31.12 -35.75
CA THR A 98 19.52 -32.50 -36.01
C THR A 98 18.00 -32.60 -35.86
N THR A 99 17.38 -33.30 -36.81
CA THR A 99 15.95 -33.48 -37.07
C THR A 99 15.17 -34.26 -36.00
N VAL A 100 15.65 -34.28 -34.76
CA VAL A 100 15.02 -35.03 -33.64
C VAL A 100 14.18 -34.13 -32.73
N GLY A 101 14.40 -32.80 -32.74
CA GLY A 101 13.64 -31.85 -31.91
C GLY A 101 12.17 -31.64 -32.32
N SER A 102 11.80 -32.02 -33.55
CA SER A 102 10.47 -31.75 -34.12
C SER A 102 9.35 -32.62 -33.52
N ILE A 103 9.66 -33.75 -32.90
CA ILE A 103 8.64 -34.70 -32.42
C ILE A 103 8.11 -34.29 -31.03
N MET A 104 8.93 -33.65 -30.19
CA MET A 104 8.55 -33.32 -28.81
C MET A 104 7.60 -32.11 -28.69
N ALA A 105 7.61 -31.18 -29.66
CA ALA A 105 6.71 -30.02 -29.65
C ALA A 105 5.25 -30.39 -29.96
N SER A 106 5.02 -31.45 -30.74
CA SER A 106 3.67 -31.86 -31.16
C SER A 106 2.87 -32.54 -30.04
N ALA A 107 3.54 -33.31 -29.17
CA ALA A 107 2.88 -34.01 -28.06
C ALA A 107 2.34 -33.03 -26.99
N ALA A 108 3.06 -31.94 -26.72
CA ALA A 108 2.63 -30.93 -25.74
C ALA A 108 1.34 -30.21 -26.18
N VAL A 109 1.18 -29.92 -27.47
CA VAL A 109 -0.03 -29.30 -28.03
C VAL A 109 -1.23 -30.23 -27.95
N LEU A 110 -1.04 -31.53 -28.23
CA LEU A 110 -2.12 -32.52 -28.13
C LEU A 110 -2.55 -32.76 -26.68
N ILE A 111 -1.61 -32.77 -25.72
CA ILE A 111 -1.93 -32.88 -24.30
C ILE A 111 -2.67 -31.64 -23.81
N LEU A 112 -2.23 -30.43 -24.20
CA LEU A 112 -2.92 -29.19 -23.83
C LEU A 112 -4.36 -29.13 -24.39
N ALA A 113 -4.55 -29.56 -25.64
CA ALA A 113 -5.88 -29.63 -26.26
C ALA A 113 -6.79 -30.67 -25.59
N ALA A 114 -6.25 -31.84 -25.23
CA ALA A 114 -6.99 -32.86 -24.50
C ALA A 114 -7.36 -32.40 -23.09
N VAL A 115 -6.45 -31.70 -22.38
CA VAL A 115 -6.72 -31.10 -21.07
C VAL A 115 -7.82 -30.06 -21.20
N LEU A 116 -7.74 -29.14 -22.16
CA LEU A 116 -8.79 -28.13 -22.40
C LEU A 116 -10.15 -28.77 -22.74
N PHE A 117 -10.16 -29.86 -23.51
CA PHE A 117 -11.38 -30.56 -23.91
C PHE A 117 -12.01 -31.36 -22.76
N TYR A 118 -11.19 -31.95 -21.88
CA TYR A 118 -11.64 -32.68 -20.68
C TYR A 118 -11.86 -31.78 -19.46
N TYR A 119 -11.40 -30.53 -19.50
CA TYR A 119 -11.69 -29.54 -18.47
C TYR A 119 -13.15 -29.12 -18.58
N ARG A 120 -14.06 -29.91 -17.99
CA ARG A 120 -15.37 -29.36 -17.63
C ARG A 120 -15.10 -28.31 -16.56
N PRO A 121 -15.39 -27.02 -16.82
CA PRO A 121 -15.28 -26.03 -15.78
C PRO A 121 -16.18 -26.52 -14.63
N ARG A 122 -15.57 -26.82 -13.48
CA ARG A 122 -16.31 -26.75 -12.23
C ARG A 122 -16.92 -25.35 -12.25
N PRO A 123 -18.24 -25.18 -12.07
CA PRO A 123 -18.74 -23.85 -11.81
C PRO A 123 -17.86 -23.34 -10.67
N ALA A 124 -17.06 -22.31 -10.96
CA ALA A 124 -16.49 -21.54 -9.89
C ALA A 124 -17.70 -21.24 -9.01
N VAL A 125 -17.61 -21.57 -7.72
CA VAL A 125 -18.38 -20.77 -6.78
C VAL A 125 -17.89 -19.37 -7.10
N THR A 126 -18.68 -18.65 -7.87
CA THR A 126 -18.53 -17.23 -8.04
C THR A 126 -18.74 -16.73 -6.62
N LEU A 127 -17.67 -16.62 -5.85
CA LEU A 127 -17.50 -15.42 -5.05
C LEU A 127 -17.49 -14.32 -6.09
N SER A 128 -18.71 -13.87 -6.42
CA SER A 128 -18.93 -12.68 -7.21
C SER A 128 -18.24 -11.57 -6.44
N ALA A 129 -17.03 -11.24 -6.85
CA ALA A 129 -16.37 -9.99 -6.52
C ALA A 129 -17.12 -8.78 -7.13
N SER A 130 -18.20 -9.03 -7.88
CA SER A 130 -19.29 -8.08 -8.03
C SER A 130 -20.12 -8.05 -6.76
N VAL A 131 -19.60 -7.35 -5.75
CA VAL A 131 -20.39 -6.83 -4.65
C VAL A 131 -21.36 -5.81 -5.26
N THR A 132 -22.50 -6.33 -5.72
CA THR A 132 -23.53 -5.59 -6.43
C THR A 132 -24.24 -4.63 -5.48
N PRO A 133 -24.88 -3.56 -5.99
CA PRO A 133 -25.69 -2.65 -5.19
C PRO A 133 -26.68 -3.39 -4.28
N THR A 134 -27.23 -4.51 -4.77
CA THR A 134 -28.12 -5.39 -4.01
C THR A 134 -27.48 -5.99 -2.75
N ALA A 135 -26.20 -6.34 -2.79
CA ALA A 135 -25.48 -6.86 -1.62
C ALA A 135 -25.21 -5.74 -0.59
N ASP A 136 -24.85 -4.55 -1.07
CA ASP A 136 -24.64 -3.35 -0.24
C ASP A 136 -25.94 -3.02 0.52
N GLU A 137 -27.09 -3.01 -0.17
CA GLU A 137 -28.39 -2.72 0.43
C GLU A 137 -28.79 -3.74 1.51
N GLN A 138 -28.54 -5.03 1.26
CA GLN A 138 -28.82 -6.09 2.21
C GLN A 138 -27.96 -5.97 3.48
N LEU A 139 -26.68 -5.62 3.33
CA LEU A 139 -25.76 -5.41 4.44
C LEU A 139 -26.20 -4.20 5.28
N ILE A 140 -26.49 -3.06 4.63
CA ILE A 140 -26.98 -1.85 5.29
C ILE A 140 -28.27 -2.14 6.05
N SER A 141 -29.21 -2.90 5.47
CA SER A 141 -30.46 -3.27 6.15
C SER A 141 -30.24 -4.15 7.39
N GLN A 142 -29.21 -4.99 7.41
CA GLN A 142 -28.88 -5.84 8.56
C GLN A 142 -28.26 -5.02 9.69
N VAL A 143 -27.30 -4.16 9.37
CA VAL A 143 -26.63 -3.28 10.34
C VAL A 143 -27.60 -2.24 10.89
N SER A 144 -28.41 -1.60 10.03
CA SER A 144 -29.38 -0.57 10.41
C SER A 144 -30.49 -1.09 11.32
N ARG A 145 -30.82 -2.39 11.25
CA ARG A 145 -31.80 -3.01 12.14
C ARG A 145 -31.33 -3.06 13.60
N LYS A 146 -30.02 -3.12 13.83
CA LYS A 146 -29.44 -3.08 15.19
C LYS A 146 -29.20 -1.64 15.63
N ASP A 147 -28.52 -0.87 14.79
CA ASP A 147 -28.23 0.53 15.06
C ASP A 147 -28.39 1.37 13.78
N PRO A 148 -29.45 2.21 13.71
CA PRO A 148 -29.69 3.08 12.56
C PRO A 148 -28.59 4.12 12.29
N GLN A 149 -27.86 4.58 13.33
CA GLN A 149 -26.76 5.53 13.14
C GLN A 149 -25.55 4.85 12.51
N VAL A 150 -25.23 3.62 12.94
CA VAL A 150 -24.15 2.82 12.32
C VAL A 150 -24.50 2.46 10.88
N GLY A 151 -25.77 2.14 10.60
CA GLY A 151 -26.25 1.90 9.24
C GLY A 151 -25.98 3.05 8.28
N LYS A 152 -26.26 4.30 8.71
CA LYS A 152 -25.96 5.51 7.91
C LYS A 152 -24.47 5.72 7.68
N ALA A 153 -23.63 5.47 8.69
CA ALA A 153 -22.18 5.57 8.53
C ALA A 153 -21.64 4.54 7.51
N TYR A 154 -22.25 3.35 7.46
CA TYR A 154 -21.95 2.32 6.47
C TYR A 154 -22.37 2.71 5.06
N GLU A 155 -23.57 3.27 4.91
CA GLU A 155 -24.07 3.74 3.63
C GLU A 155 -23.11 4.76 2.99
N GLU A 156 -22.64 5.73 3.78
CA GLU A 156 -21.66 6.72 3.30
C GLU A 156 -20.32 6.08 2.94
N SER A 157 -19.83 5.16 3.79
CA SER A 157 -18.55 4.46 3.57
C SER A 157 -18.59 3.61 2.30
N LEU A 158 -19.69 2.89 2.06
CA LEU A 158 -19.90 2.09 0.86
C LEU A 158 -20.01 2.97 -0.39
N LYS A 159 -20.70 4.11 -0.30
CA LYS A 159 -20.76 5.08 -1.40
C LYS A 159 -19.38 5.59 -1.78
N GLN A 160 -18.56 5.94 -0.80
CA GLN A 160 -17.18 6.41 -1.04
C GLN A 160 -16.32 5.33 -1.69
N VAL A 161 -16.29 4.12 -1.13
CA VAL A 161 -15.50 3.01 -1.69
C VAL A 161 -15.99 2.61 -3.08
N ASN A 162 -17.31 2.60 -3.32
CA ASN A 162 -17.86 2.32 -4.65
C ASN A 162 -17.46 3.38 -5.68
N SER A 163 -17.42 4.67 -5.31
CA SER A 163 -16.90 5.71 -6.20
C SER A 163 -15.41 5.51 -6.50
N TYR A 164 -14.62 5.14 -5.49
CA TYR A 164 -13.20 4.87 -5.67
C TYR A 164 -12.92 3.67 -6.59
N ILE A 165 -13.68 2.58 -6.44
CA ILE A 165 -13.62 1.42 -7.34
C ILE A 165 -13.95 1.84 -8.78
N ALA A 166 -15.00 2.64 -8.98
CA ALA A 166 -15.39 3.08 -10.31
C ALA A 166 -14.29 3.92 -11.00
N ASP A 167 -13.62 4.79 -10.24
CA ASP A 167 -12.51 5.59 -10.73
C ASP A 167 -11.27 4.73 -11.03
N ALA A 168 -10.92 3.79 -10.16
CA ALA A 168 -9.82 2.86 -10.35
C ALA A 168 -10.05 1.93 -11.56
N GLU A 169 -11.28 1.43 -11.75
CA GLU A 169 -11.65 0.65 -12.93
C GLU A 169 -11.52 1.46 -14.22
N LYS A 170 -11.85 2.76 -14.17
CA LYS A 170 -11.71 3.65 -15.32
C LYS A 170 -10.23 3.86 -15.65
N ALA A 171 -9.36 3.99 -14.65
CA ALA A 171 -7.92 4.08 -14.85
C ALA A 171 -7.36 2.82 -15.54
N VAL A 172 -7.72 1.63 -15.05
CA VAL A 172 -7.32 0.34 -15.65
C VAL A 172 -7.88 0.17 -17.07
N LYS A 173 -9.10 0.66 -17.36
CA LYS A 173 -9.67 0.61 -18.71
C LYS A 173 -8.93 1.51 -19.69
N ASN A 174 -8.40 2.64 -19.24
CA ASN A 174 -7.66 3.58 -20.09
C ASN A 174 -6.26 3.05 -20.42
N ASP A 175 -5.57 2.46 -19.45
CA ASP A 175 -4.29 1.77 -19.63
C ASP A 175 -4.23 0.52 -18.76
N GLY A 176 -4.52 -0.63 -19.36
CA GLY A 176 -4.57 -1.92 -18.65
C GLY A 176 -3.21 -2.42 -18.18
N ASN A 177 -2.10 -1.86 -18.69
CA ASN A 177 -0.75 -2.26 -18.30
C ASN A 177 -0.10 -1.28 -17.31
N ASP A 178 -0.85 -0.26 -16.86
CA ASP A 178 -0.43 0.62 -15.78
C ASP A 178 -0.44 -0.15 -14.45
N SER A 179 0.74 -0.38 -13.90
CA SER A 179 0.90 -1.07 -12.61
C SER A 179 0.23 -0.31 -11.47
N VAL A 180 0.23 1.03 -11.53
CA VAL A 180 -0.35 1.89 -10.49
C VAL A 180 -1.87 1.79 -10.53
N ALA A 181 -2.49 1.86 -11.71
CA ALA A 181 -3.94 1.69 -11.85
C ALA A 181 -4.41 0.31 -11.37
N ASN A 182 -3.64 -0.74 -11.69
CA ASN A 182 -3.94 -2.10 -11.22
C ASN A 182 -3.82 -2.23 -9.70
N GLU A 183 -2.81 -1.59 -9.09
CA GLU A 183 -2.65 -1.56 -7.63
C GLU A 183 -3.82 -0.81 -6.95
N GLN A 184 -4.18 0.38 -7.44
CA GLN A 184 -5.31 1.15 -6.93
C GLN A 184 -6.63 0.37 -6.98
N LEU A 185 -6.85 -0.39 -8.06
CA LEU A 185 -8.04 -1.22 -8.18
C LEU A 185 -8.06 -2.32 -7.12
N MET A 186 -6.92 -2.97 -6.85
CA MET A 186 -6.80 -4.00 -5.82
C MET A 186 -7.03 -3.42 -4.42
N ASP A 187 -6.46 -2.26 -4.11
CA ASP A 187 -6.64 -1.57 -2.83
C ASP A 187 -8.10 -1.18 -2.60
N ALA A 188 -8.78 -0.66 -3.63
CA ALA A 188 -10.19 -0.33 -3.57
C ALA A 188 -11.06 -1.55 -3.22
N TYR A 189 -10.75 -2.70 -3.82
CA TYR A 189 -11.46 -3.95 -3.50
C TYR A 189 -11.17 -4.46 -2.08
N GLN A 190 -9.93 -4.33 -1.60
CA GLN A 190 -9.58 -4.70 -0.23
C GLN A 190 -10.32 -3.84 0.80
N GLN A 191 -10.41 -2.53 0.56
CA GLN A 191 -11.17 -1.62 1.42
C GLN A 191 -12.65 -2.03 1.49
N LYS A 192 -13.26 -2.38 0.35
CA LYS A 192 -14.66 -2.86 0.33
C LYS A 192 -14.80 -4.16 1.12
N ALA A 193 -13.87 -5.09 0.99
CA ALA A 193 -13.90 -6.35 1.72
C ALA A 193 -13.82 -6.13 3.24
N MET A 194 -12.93 -5.24 3.71
CA MET A 194 -12.81 -4.91 5.13
C MET A 194 -14.08 -4.27 5.68
N LEU A 195 -14.73 -3.37 4.92
CA LEU A 195 -16.05 -2.86 5.29
C LEU A 195 -17.08 -4.00 5.37
N TYR A 196 -17.06 -4.97 4.47
CA TYR A 196 -18.00 -6.09 4.57
C TYR A 196 -17.77 -6.92 5.83
N GLU A 197 -16.52 -7.22 6.16
CA GLU A 197 -16.15 -7.98 7.35
C GLU A 197 -16.62 -7.29 8.64
N MET A 198 -16.31 -6.01 8.80
CA MET A 198 -16.73 -5.23 9.97
C MET A 198 -18.26 -5.16 10.14
N ALA A 199 -19.01 -5.06 9.04
CA ALA A 199 -20.48 -5.06 9.10
C ALA A 199 -21.04 -6.43 9.46
N THR A 200 -20.48 -7.50 8.88
CA THR A 200 -20.92 -8.86 9.20
C THR A 200 -20.65 -9.20 10.66
N ALA A 201 -19.49 -8.82 11.22
CA ALA A 201 -19.19 -8.99 12.64
C ALA A 201 -20.24 -8.32 13.53
N ARG A 202 -20.53 -7.03 13.29
CA ARG A 202 -21.57 -6.29 14.04
C ARG A 202 -22.97 -6.87 13.85
N SER A 203 -23.27 -7.43 12.68
CA SER A 203 -24.58 -8.06 12.42
C SER A 203 -24.78 -9.37 13.20
N GLN A 204 -23.71 -9.99 13.72
CA GLN A 204 -23.77 -11.23 14.50
C GLN A 204 -23.82 -11.03 16.03
N GLU A 205 -23.39 -9.88 16.54
CA GLU A 205 -23.38 -9.52 17.99
C GLU A 205 -24.75 -9.18 18.59
#